data_AF-A0A6A7RWY2-F1
#
_entry.id   AF-A0A6A7RWY2-F1
#
_cell.length_a   1.000
_cell.length_b   1.000
_cell.length_c   1.000
_cell.angle_alpha   90.00
_cell.angle_beta   90.00
_cell.angle_gamma   90.00
#
_symmetry.space_group_name_H-M   'P 1'
#
loop_
_entity.id
_entity.type
_entity.pdbx_description
1 polymer ?
#
loop_
_entity_poly.entity_id
_entity_poly.type
_entity_poly.pdbx_seq_one_letter_code
_entity_poly.pdbx_strand_id
1 'polypeptide(L)'
;MHIGEVDVCHIILDAKSRDDIPQILRGLQYLYQDPDKRAKLFQLLESDMAPKVDKRTGRPGMTLWSIFVCGVIRLDLNIDYDRLHELVNQHNTIRQMLGHGLFDPTSYHYQTLKDNVTLFTPELLNKINQIVVDAGHELVKKKTAGEVLHG
;
A
#
# COMPACT_ATOMS: atom_id res chain seq x y z
N MET A 1 -4.83 8.68 -16.77
CA MET A 1 -3.38 8.67 -16.97
C MET A 1 -2.92 10.11 -17.04
N HIS A 2 -2.29 10.59 -15.97
CA HIS A 2 -1.73 11.94 -15.91
C HIS A 2 -0.24 11.91 -16.30
N ILE A 3 0.30 13.02 -16.80
CA ILE A 3 1.72 13.11 -17.16
C ILE A 3 2.58 12.86 -15.90
N GLY A 4 3.52 11.92 -15.99
CA GLY A 4 4.47 11.60 -14.91
C GLY A 4 3.99 10.59 -13.87
N GLU A 5 2.80 10.00 -14.05
CA GLU A 5 2.30 8.86 -13.27
C GLU A 5 3.09 7.59 -13.63
N VAL A 6 3.61 6.89 -12.61
CA VAL A 6 4.33 5.62 -12.77
C VAL A 6 3.42 4.51 -12.26
N ASP A 7 3.19 3.49 -13.09
CA ASP A 7 2.47 2.30 -12.63
C ASP A 7 3.22 1.68 -11.44
N VAL A 8 2.49 1.31 -10.38
CA VAL A 8 3.06 0.78 -9.14
C VAL A 8 4.04 -0.37 -9.40
N CYS A 9 3.79 -1.20 -10.41
CA CYS A 9 4.65 -2.33 -10.77
C CYS A 9 6.03 -1.91 -11.28
N HIS A 10 6.18 -0.67 -11.76
CA HIS A 10 7.40 -0.12 -12.38
C HIS A 10 8.11 0.92 -11.51
N ILE A 11 7.65 1.18 -10.28
CA ILE A 11 8.33 2.06 -9.34
C ILE A 11 9.72 1.49 -9.04
N ILE A 12 10.76 2.31 -9.23
CA ILE A 12 12.15 1.92 -8.96
C ILE A 12 12.45 2.11 -7.48
N LEU A 13 12.79 1.03 -6.79
CA LEU A 13 13.10 1.01 -5.36
C LEU A 13 14.54 0.55 -5.16
N ASP A 14 15.35 1.33 -4.42
CA ASP A 14 16.78 1.02 -4.20
C ASP A 14 16.98 -0.25 -3.36
N ALA A 15 17.26 -1.37 -4.03
CA ALA A 15 17.49 -2.70 -3.45
C ALA A 15 18.49 -2.71 -2.29
N LYS A 16 19.45 -1.78 -2.27
CA LYS A 16 20.54 -1.73 -1.28
C LYS A 16 20.23 -0.80 -0.11
N SER A 17 19.12 -0.08 -0.15
CA SER A 17 18.74 0.80 0.95
C SER A 17 18.57 0.00 2.24
N ARG A 18 19.19 0.51 3.30
CA ARG A 18 19.03 0.02 4.68
C ARG A 18 17.89 0.71 5.42
N ASP A 19 17.29 1.72 4.78
CA ASP A 19 16.10 2.40 5.31
C ASP A 19 14.87 1.49 5.18
N ASP A 20 13.88 1.71 6.03
CA ASP A 20 12.67 0.88 6.09
C ASP A 20 11.70 1.21 4.95
N ILE A 21 11.63 2.47 4.48
CA ILE A 21 10.67 2.90 3.45
C ILE A 21 10.82 2.07 2.17
N PRO A 22 12.02 1.94 1.54
CA PRO A 22 12.15 1.16 0.31
C PRO A 22 11.83 -0.33 0.50
N GLN A 23 11.99 -0.88 1.71
CA GLN A 23 11.65 -2.28 2.01
C GLN A 23 10.13 -2.46 2.10
N ILE A 24 9.43 -1.58 2.82
CA ILE A 24 7.97 -1.55 2.92
C ILE A 24 7.35 -1.39 1.53
N LEU A 25 7.85 -0.44 0.74
CA LEU A 25 7.35 -0.18 -0.61
C LEU A 25 7.54 -1.39 -1.56
N ARG A 26 8.57 -2.22 -1.37
CA ARG A 26 8.72 -3.48 -2.15
C ARG A 26 7.63 -4.48 -1.81
N GLY A 27 7.31 -4.63 -0.52
CA GLY A 27 6.22 -5.51 -0.08
C GLY A 27 4.90 -5.09 -0.73
N LEU A 28 4.60 -3.78 -0.69
CA LEU A 28 3.42 -3.20 -1.35
C LEU A 28 3.44 -3.42 -2.87
N GLN A 29 4.57 -3.17 -3.52
CA GLN A 29 4.73 -3.38 -4.97
C GLN A 29 4.49 -4.85 -5.35
N TYR A 30 5.04 -5.80 -4.60
CA TYR A 30 4.87 -7.23 -4.86
C TYR A 30 3.39 -7.65 -4.73
N LEU A 31 2.68 -7.17 -3.71
CA LEU A 31 1.25 -7.42 -3.54
C LEU A 31 0.43 -6.84 -4.71
N TYR A 32 0.81 -5.67 -5.22
CA TYR A 32 0.11 -5.01 -6.31
C TYR A 32 0.35 -5.66 -7.67
N GLN A 33 1.55 -6.21 -7.91
CA GLN A 33 1.95 -6.84 -9.16
C GLN A 33 1.18 -8.13 -9.47
N ASP A 34 0.73 -8.86 -8.44
CA ASP A 34 -0.03 -10.09 -8.60
C ASP A 34 -1.54 -9.77 -8.65
N PRO A 35 -2.23 -9.97 -9.79
CA PRO A 35 -3.64 -9.62 -9.92
C PRO A 35 -4.56 -10.36 -8.96
N ASP A 36 -4.26 -11.62 -8.63
CA ASP A 36 -5.09 -12.44 -7.74
C ASP A 36 -4.94 -11.98 -6.29
N LYS A 37 -3.71 -11.68 -5.87
CA LYS A 37 -3.44 -11.12 -4.53
C LYS A 37 -4.07 -9.74 -4.38
N ARG A 38 -3.89 -8.90 -5.40
CA ARG A 38 -4.52 -7.57 -5.45
C ARG A 38 -6.04 -7.69 -5.36
N ALA A 39 -6.67 -8.55 -6.15
CA ALA A 39 -8.13 -8.75 -6.11
C ALA A 39 -8.61 -9.20 -4.72
N LYS A 40 -7.94 -10.18 -4.10
CA LYS A 40 -8.28 -10.65 -2.74
C LYS A 40 -8.14 -9.54 -1.70
N LEU A 41 -7.07 -8.77 -1.78
CA LEU A 41 -6.84 -7.63 -0.88
C LEU A 41 -7.96 -6.59 -1.04
N PHE A 42 -8.26 -6.16 -2.25
CA PHE A 42 -9.32 -5.18 -2.50
C PHE A 42 -10.69 -5.69 -2.04
N GLN A 43 -11.01 -6.96 -2.29
CA GLN A 43 -12.25 -7.56 -1.81
C GLN A 43 -12.35 -7.54 -0.28
N LEU A 44 -11.25 -7.82 0.42
CA LEU A 44 -11.17 -7.76 1.88
C LEU A 44 -11.32 -6.31 2.40
N LEU A 45 -10.61 -5.35 1.79
CA LEU A 45 -10.71 -3.95 2.17
C LEU A 45 -12.13 -3.42 1.90
N GLU A 46 -12.76 -3.81 0.79
CA GLU A 46 -14.17 -3.51 0.53
C GLU A 46 -15.08 -4.13 1.59
N SER A 47 -14.89 -5.38 2.00
CA SER A 47 -15.80 -6.00 2.98
C SER A 47 -15.71 -5.38 4.37
N ASP A 48 -14.48 -5.07 4.82
CA ASP A 48 -14.21 -4.67 6.20
C ASP A 48 -14.09 -3.16 6.39
N MET A 49 -13.66 -2.42 5.36
CA MET A 49 -13.54 -0.96 5.39
C MET A 49 -14.68 -0.25 4.66
N ALA A 50 -15.53 -0.96 3.89
CA ALA A 50 -16.68 -0.31 3.27
C ALA A 50 -17.45 0.40 4.37
N PRO A 51 -17.48 1.74 4.31
CA PRO A 51 -18.23 2.43 5.30
C PRO A 51 -19.71 2.16 4.99
N LYS A 52 -20.57 2.16 6.01
CA LYS A 52 -22.03 2.33 5.82
C LYS A 52 -22.32 3.72 5.27
N VAL A 53 -21.66 4.14 4.18
CA VAL A 53 -21.77 5.48 3.60
C VAL A 53 -22.84 5.43 2.54
N ASP A 54 -23.84 6.26 2.78
CA ASP A 54 -24.89 6.61 1.85
C ASP A 54 -24.26 7.09 0.53
N LYS A 55 -24.57 6.39 -0.56
CA LYS A 55 -24.07 6.67 -1.91
C LYS A 55 -24.49 8.06 -2.42
N ARG A 56 -25.34 8.80 -1.70
CA ARG A 56 -25.77 10.18 -2.02
C ARG A 56 -24.76 11.28 -1.73
N THR A 57 -23.77 11.09 -0.85
CA THR A 57 -22.83 12.16 -0.46
C THR A 57 -21.45 11.93 -1.07
N GLY A 58 -21.30 12.28 -2.34
CA GLY A 58 -20.09 12.12 -3.15
C GLY A 58 -18.87 12.93 -2.69
N ARG A 59 -18.23 12.55 -1.57
CA ARG A 59 -16.83 12.91 -1.36
C ARG A 59 -15.98 12.10 -2.35
N PRO A 60 -15.13 12.71 -3.19
CA PRO A 60 -14.05 11.97 -3.84
C PRO A 60 -13.07 11.56 -2.72
N GLY A 61 -13.32 10.38 -2.14
CA GLY A 61 -12.53 9.83 -1.04
C GLY A 61 -11.18 9.30 -1.51
N MET A 62 -10.29 9.03 -0.55
CA MET A 62 -9.08 8.26 -0.81
C MET A 62 -9.46 6.91 -1.42
N THR A 63 -8.70 6.44 -2.41
CA THR A 63 -8.90 5.09 -2.95
C THR A 63 -8.58 4.05 -1.88
N LEU A 64 -9.17 2.85 -1.95
CA LEU A 64 -8.85 1.75 -1.03
C LEU A 64 -7.35 1.44 -1.02
N TRP A 65 -6.70 1.54 -2.18
CA TRP A 65 -5.25 1.41 -2.30
C TRP A 65 -4.51 2.50 -1.52
N SER A 66 -4.88 3.76 -1.69
CA SER A 66 -4.27 4.87 -0.96
C SER A 66 -4.45 4.71 0.56
N ILE A 67 -5.63 4.28 1.01
CA ILE A 67 -5.91 4.01 2.42
C ILE A 67 -5.01 2.88 2.94
N PHE A 68 -4.91 1.79 2.18
CA PHE A 68 -4.04 0.65 2.50
C PHE A 68 -2.58 1.03 2.61
N VAL A 69 -2.02 1.72 1.61
CA VAL A 69 -0.63 2.18 1.62
C VAL A 69 -0.37 3.08 2.83
N CYS A 70 -1.26 4.03 3.13
CA CYS A 70 -1.12 4.90 4.30
C CYS A 70 -1.18 4.11 5.62
N GLY A 71 -2.06 3.10 5.72
CA GLY A 71 -2.16 2.22 6.87
C GLY A 71 -0.88 1.43 7.11
N VAL A 72 -0.35 0.78 6.06
CA VAL A 72 0.90 0.01 6.12
C VAL A 72 2.07 0.91 6.51
N ILE A 73 2.26 2.05 5.85
CA ILE A 73 3.35 2.98 6.17
C ILE A 73 3.30 3.42 7.62
N ARG A 74 2.11 3.77 8.14
CA ARG A 74 1.96 4.22 9.52
C ARG A 74 2.34 3.12 10.51
N LEU A 75 1.86 1.90 10.27
CA LEU A 75 2.03 0.77 11.18
C LEU A 75 3.45 0.22 11.14
N ASP A 76 4.00 -0.01 9.95
CA ASP A 76 5.33 -0.61 9.77
C ASP A 76 6.44 0.34 10.21
N LEU A 77 6.31 1.64 9.96
CA LEU A 77 7.25 2.65 10.47
C LEU A 77 6.97 3.03 11.94
N ASN A 78 5.84 2.58 12.51
CA ASN A 78 5.38 2.94 13.84
C ASN A 78 5.38 4.46 14.10
N ILE A 79 4.74 5.22 13.22
CA ILE A 79 4.71 6.69 13.25
C ILE A 79 3.34 7.25 13.62
N ASP A 80 3.32 8.51 14.07
CA ASP A 80 2.09 9.26 14.30
C ASP A 80 1.47 9.80 12.99
N TYR A 81 0.29 10.42 13.11
CA TYR A 81 -0.45 10.95 11.95
C TYR A 81 0.20 12.19 11.34
N ASP A 82 0.92 12.98 12.11
CA ASP A 82 1.62 14.17 11.61
C ASP A 82 2.79 13.75 10.73
N ARG A 83 3.57 12.77 11.16
CA ARG A 83 4.65 12.19 10.38
C ARG A 83 4.14 11.46 9.14
N LEU A 84 3.03 10.72 9.26
CA LEU A 84 2.38 10.11 8.10
C LEU A 84 1.97 11.18 7.08
N HIS A 85 1.29 12.25 7.53
CA HIS A 85 0.82 13.34 6.69
C HIS A 85 1.96 14.03 5.94
N GLU A 86 3.10 14.26 6.61
CA GLU A 86 4.30 14.80 5.96
C GLU A 86 4.85 13.85 4.89
N LEU A 87 5.02 12.57 5.22
CA LEU A 87 5.60 11.58 4.31
C LEU A 87 4.74 11.39 3.05
N VAL A 88 3.42 11.23 3.19
CA VAL A 88 2.55 11.00 2.02
C VAL A 88 2.42 12.22 1.12
N ASN A 89 2.67 13.42 1.65
CA ASN A 89 2.57 14.66 0.89
C ASN A 89 3.90 15.12 0.29
N GLN A 90 5.05 14.74 0.87
CA GLN A 90 6.37 15.25 0.45
C GLN A 90 7.33 14.18 -0.06
N HIS A 91 7.15 12.91 0.31
CA HIS A 91 8.09 11.86 -0.08
C HIS A 91 7.74 11.29 -1.47
N ASN A 92 8.53 11.65 -2.48
CA ASN A 92 8.28 11.32 -3.89
C ASN A 92 7.95 9.84 -4.15
N THR A 93 8.72 8.90 -3.60
CA THR A 93 8.48 7.46 -3.83
C THR A 93 7.19 6.96 -3.17
N ILE A 94 6.80 7.53 -2.03
CA ILE A 94 5.53 7.21 -1.36
C ILE A 94 4.39 7.78 -2.21
N ARG A 95 4.53 9.01 -2.72
CA ARG A 95 3.57 9.62 -3.64
C ARG A 95 3.37 8.79 -4.90
N GLN A 96 4.43 8.28 -5.50
CA GLN A 96 4.35 7.34 -6.63
C GLN A 96 3.58 6.07 -6.25
N MET A 97 3.85 5.48 -5.07
CA MET A 97 3.12 4.31 -4.58
C MET A 97 1.62 4.58 -4.41
N LEU A 98 1.26 5.83 -4.06
CA LEU A 98 -0.11 6.30 -3.93
C LEU A 98 -0.78 6.64 -5.28
N GLY A 99 -0.06 6.49 -6.41
CA GLY A 99 -0.57 6.78 -7.75
C GLY A 99 -0.40 8.22 -8.21
N HIS A 100 0.35 9.04 -7.48
CA HIS A 100 0.61 10.43 -7.86
C HIS A 100 1.80 10.53 -8.82
N GLY A 101 1.64 11.35 -9.85
CA GLY A 101 2.75 11.74 -10.71
C GLY A 101 3.73 12.68 -10.00
N LEU A 102 4.97 12.78 -10.54
CA LEU A 102 6.02 13.63 -9.96
C LEU A 102 5.62 15.10 -9.79
N PHE A 103 4.75 15.60 -10.67
CA PHE A 103 4.28 16.99 -10.67
C PHE A 103 2.81 17.14 -10.22
N ASP A 104 2.23 16.10 -9.62
CA ASP A 104 0.85 16.16 -9.13
C ASP A 104 0.76 17.07 -7.89
N PRO A 105 0.01 18.19 -7.95
CA PRO A 105 -0.12 19.12 -6.82
C PRO A 105 -1.08 18.62 -5.73
N THR A 106 -1.77 17.49 -5.94
CA THR A 106 -2.76 16.94 -5.01
C THR A 106 -2.11 16.65 -3.67
N SER A 107 -2.78 17.00 -2.58
CA SER A 107 -2.33 16.68 -1.23
C SER A 107 -3.43 16.01 -0.43
N TYR A 108 -3.02 15.18 0.50
CA TYR A 108 -3.91 14.55 1.47
C TYR A 108 -4.08 15.48 2.66
N HIS A 109 -5.33 15.77 3.01
CA HIS A 109 -5.63 16.47 4.25
C HIS A 109 -5.43 15.56 5.46
N TYR A 110 -4.86 16.11 6.55
CA TYR A 110 -4.60 15.40 7.80
C TYR A 110 -5.83 14.62 8.31
N GLN A 111 -6.99 15.28 8.41
CA GLN A 111 -8.19 14.64 8.95
C GLN A 111 -8.66 13.48 8.06
N THR A 112 -8.53 13.62 6.74
CA THR A 112 -8.87 12.55 5.80
C THR A 112 -7.96 11.34 5.99
N LEU A 113 -6.65 11.53 6.17
CA LEU A 113 -5.74 10.42 6.48
C LEU A 113 -6.12 9.76 7.79
N LYS A 114 -6.33 10.54 8.84
CA LYS A 114 -6.65 10.04 10.17
C LYS A 114 -7.94 9.23 10.19
N ASP A 115 -9.01 9.76 9.57
CA ASP A 115 -10.32 9.10 9.54
C ASP A 115 -10.26 7.76 8.81
N ASN A 116 -9.52 7.68 7.69
CA ASN A 116 -9.44 6.46 6.91
C ASN A 116 -8.46 5.43 7.50
N VAL A 117 -7.31 5.87 8.02
CA VAL A 117 -6.29 4.97 8.58
C VAL A 117 -6.71 4.42 9.95
N THR A 118 -7.57 5.11 10.69
CA THR A 118 -8.14 4.57 11.93
C THR A 118 -9.08 3.37 11.68
N LEU A 119 -9.53 3.13 10.45
CA LEU A 119 -10.36 1.98 10.10
C LEU A 119 -9.60 0.64 10.13
N PHE A 120 -8.27 0.65 10.24
CA PHE A 120 -7.47 -0.57 10.40
C PHE A 120 -7.63 -1.17 11.79
N THR A 121 -8.68 -1.97 11.99
CA THR A 121 -8.88 -2.73 13.22
C THR A 121 -7.87 -3.89 13.34
N PRO A 122 -7.58 -4.39 14.55
CA PRO A 122 -6.74 -5.57 14.73
C PRO A 122 -7.22 -6.78 13.93
N GLU A 123 -8.53 -6.98 13.79
CA GLU A 123 -9.13 -8.07 13.02
C GLU A 123 -8.84 -7.93 11.53
N LEU A 124 -9.00 -6.73 10.97
CA LEU A 124 -8.68 -6.45 9.58
C LEU A 124 -7.18 -6.66 9.31
N LEU A 125 -6.33 -6.14 10.20
CA LEU A 125 -4.89 -6.31 10.10
C LEU A 125 -4.48 -7.79 10.13
N ASN A 126 -5.12 -8.59 10.99
CA ASN A 126 -4.89 -10.03 11.01
C ASN A 126 -5.25 -10.70 9.68
N LYS A 127 -6.39 -10.36 9.08
CA LYS A 127 -6.79 -10.91 7.77
C LYS A 127 -5.83 -10.49 6.65
N ILE A 128 -5.40 -9.23 6.65
CA ILE A 128 -4.38 -8.72 5.71
C ILE A 128 -3.08 -9.50 5.89
N ASN A 129 -2.62 -9.68 7.13
CA ASN A 129 -1.39 -10.41 7.42
C ASN A 129 -1.42 -11.84 6.89
N GLN A 130 -2.57 -12.54 6.94
CA GLN A 130 -2.69 -13.88 6.32
C GLN A 130 -2.44 -13.82 4.81
N ILE A 131 -3.04 -12.85 4.10
CA ILE A 131 -2.82 -12.67 2.66
C ILE A 131 -1.34 -12.40 2.36
N VAL A 132 -0.68 -11.55 3.15
CA VAL A 132 0.73 -11.20 2.97
C VAL A 132 1.65 -12.39 3.26
N VAL A 133 1.39 -13.14 4.33
CA VAL A 133 2.16 -14.33 4.71
C VAL A 133 2.03 -15.43 3.66
N ASP A 134 0.81 -15.71 3.19
CA ASP A 134 0.57 -16.67 2.11
C ASP A 134 1.33 -16.25 0.84
N ALA A 135 1.27 -14.97 0.49
CA ALA A 135 2.01 -14.41 -0.63
C ALA A 135 3.53 -14.56 -0.49
N GLY A 136 4.05 -14.43 0.73
CA GLY A 136 5.45 -14.65 1.08
C GLY A 136 5.85 -16.13 0.97
N HIS A 137 5.02 -17.05 1.45
CA HIS A 137 5.26 -18.48 1.33
C HIS A 137 5.30 -18.94 -0.14
N GLU A 138 4.42 -18.42 -0.99
CA GLU A 138 4.46 -18.68 -2.43
C GLU A 138 5.76 -18.18 -3.08
N LEU A 139 6.24 -17.00 -2.70
CA LEU A 139 7.49 -16.44 -3.21
C LEU A 139 8.69 -17.32 -2.87
N VAL A 140 8.79 -17.75 -1.61
CA VAL A 140 9.88 -18.62 -1.14
C VAL A 140 9.86 -19.95 -1.88
N LYS A 141 8.68 -20.59 -2.01
CA LYS A 141 8.54 -21.86 -2.75
C LYS A 141 8.97 -21.74 -4.21
N LYS A 142 8.59 -20.65 -4.89
CA LYS A 142 9.03 -20.39 -6.28
C LYS A 142 10.55 -20.24 -6.38
N LYS A 143 11.18 -19.55 -5.43
CA LYS A 143 12.63 -19.39 -5.40
C LYS A 143 13.35 -20.72 -5.20
N THR A 144 12.91 -21.52 -4.23
CA THR A 144 13.50 -22.85 -3.96
C THR A 144 13.28 -23.83 -5.12
N ALA A 145 12.18 -23.73 -5.86
CA ALA A 145 11.95 -24.54 -7.06
C ALA A 145 12.80 -24.12 -8.27
N GLY A 146 13.19 -22.84 -8.36
CA GLY A 146 14.08 -22.33 -9.40
C GLY A 146 15.57 -22.57 -9.11
N GLU A 147 15.95 -22.78 -7.86
CA GLU A 147 17.27 -23.22 -7.43
C GLU A 147 17.39 -24.75 -7.59
N VAL A 148 17.28 -25.25 -8.82
CA VAL A 148 17.68 -26.63 -9.11
C VAL A 148 19.19 -26.69 -8.99
N LEU A 149 19.64 -27.41 -7.96
CA LEU A 149 21.02 -27.68 -7.59
C LEU A 149 21.86 -28.03 -8.82
N HIS A 150 22.74 -27.11 -9.23
CA HIS A 150 23.87 -27.46 -10.09
C HIS A 150 24.93 -28.07 -9.17
N GLY A 151 24.76 -29.37 -8.91
CA GLY A 151 25.78 -30.23 -8.33
C GLY A 151 26.82 -30.65 -9.36
#